data_AF-A0A350PDW2-F1
#
_entry.id   AF-A0A350PDW2-F1
#
_cell.length_a   1.000
_cell.length_b   1.000
_cell.length_c   1.000
_cell.angle_alpha   90.00
_cell.angle_beta   90.00
_cell.angle_gamma   90.00
#
_symmetry.space_group_name_H-M   'P 1'
#
loop_
_entity.id
_entity.type
_entity.pdbx_description
1 polymer ?
#
loop_
_entity_poly.entity_id
_entity_poly.type
_entity_poly.pdbx_seq_one_letter_code
_entity_poly.pdbx_strand_id
1 'polypeptide(L)'
;QAVSGGGHWGGGMFISARDQARFGLLTLNNGNWDGEQLVSEEWNKMAQTQTEAQTDYGFMNWFLNTDRERLPSAPESAFFHLGSGVNMVYVDQENNLVIVARWINGAAMDGVVKRVLKSME
;
A
#
# COMPACT_ATOMS: atom_id res chain seq x y z
N GLN A 1 -25.92 -8.84 24.59
CA GLN A 1 -25.33 -8.02 23.52
C GLN A 1 -25.18 -8.90 22.29
N ALA A 2 -25.77 -8.51 21.16
CA ALA A 2 -25.62 -9.28 19.92
C ALA A 2 -24.19 -9.10 19.41
N VAL A 3 -23.43 -10.19 19.31
CA VAL A 3 -22.15 -10.18 18.57
C VAL A 3 -22.49 -9.91 17.11
N SER A 4 -22.07 -8.76 16.59
CA SER A 4 -22.37 -8.36 15.22
C SER A 4 -21.65 -9.28 14.24
N GLY A 5 -22.33 -10.36 13.85
CA GLY A 5 -22.05 -11.11 12.63
C GLY A 5 -22.30 -10.24 11.41
N GLY A 6 -21.43 -9.27 11.18
CA GLY A 6 -21.27 -8.52 9.93
C GLY A 6 -19.81 -8.63 9.53
N GLY A 7 -19.52 -9.22 8.37
CA GLY A 7 -18.17 -9.58 7.98
C GLY A 7 -17.16 -8.43 8.14
N HIS A 8 -16.15 -8.66 8.97
CA HIS A 8 -14.99 -7.81 9.23
C HIS A 8 -14.02 -7.79 8.03
N TRP A 9 -14.53 -7.73 6.80
CA TRP A 9 -13.74 -7.88 5.57
C TRP A 9 -12.73 -6.73 5.35
N GLY A 10 -12.87 -5.61 6.08
CA GLY A 10 -11.99 -4.44 5.99
C GLY A 10 -11.29 -4.03 7.28
N GLY A 11 -11.39 -4.79 8.38
CA GLY A 11 -10.76 -4.39 9.65
C GLY A 11 -10.88 -5.39 10.79
N GLY A 12 -9.97 -5.32 11.77
CA GLY A 12 -9.91 -6.25 12.91
C GLY A 12 -8.74 -7.25 12.88
N MET A 13 -7.90 -7.17 11.84
CA MET A 13 -6.64 -7.91 11.79
C MET A 13 -5.60 -7.27 12.71
N PHE A 14 -5.01 -8.06 13.60
CA PHE A 14 -3.83 -7.69 14.37
C PHE A 14 -2.59 -8.23 13.67
N ILE A 15 -1.72 -7.32 13.24
CA ILE A 15 -0.51 -7.65 12.49
C ILE A 15 0.65 -6.72 12.88
N SER A 16 1.86 -7.26 12.90
CA SER A 16 3.07 -6.49 13.20
C SER A 16 3.45 -5.57 12.03
N ALA A 17 4.19 -4.49 12.30
CA ALA A 17 4.73 -3.64 11.23
C ALA A 17 5.66 -4.43 10.28
N ARG A 18 6.37 -5.43 10.81
CA ARG A 18 7.24 -6.31 10.03
C ARG A 18 6.43 -7.18 9.06
N ASP A 19 5.29 -7.72 9.49
CA ASP A 19 4.46 -8.56 8.62
C ASP A 19 3.69 -7.72 7.59
N GLN A 20 3.32 -6.48 7.93
CA GLN A 20 2.88 -5.50 6.93
C GLN A 20 3.97 -5.22 5.88
N ALA A 21 5.23 -5.11 6.28
CA ALA A 21 6.34 -4.93 5.35
C ALA A 21 6.53 -6.16 4.46
N ARG A 22 6.35 -7.38 4.98
CA ARG A 22 6.36 -8.61 4.16
C ARG A 22 5.24 -8.62 3.13
N PHE A 23 4.04 -8.16 3.49
CA PHE A 23 2.94 -7.99 2.54
C PHE A 23 3.31 -6.97 1.45
N GLY A 24 3.88 -5.82 1.81
CA GLY A 24 4.39 -4.84 0.84
C GLY A 24 5.52 -5.39 -0.04
N LEU A 25 6.42 -6.21 0.51
CA LEU A 25 7.48 -6.86 -0.25
C LEU A 25 6.94 -7.91 -1.23
N LEU A 26 5.89 -8.64 -0.84
CA LEU A 26 5.22 -9.57 -1.74
C LEU A 26 4.62 -8.84 -2.94
N THR A 27 3.95 -7.70 -2.72
CA THR A 27 3.36 -6.90 -3.80
C THR A 27 4.39 -6.13 -4.62
N LEU A 28 5.47 -5.65 -4.00
CA LEU A 28 6.65 -5.09 -4.67
C LEU A 28 7.20 -6.08 -5.68
N ASN A 29 7.34 -7.36 -5.28
CA ASN A 29 7.85 -8.45 -6.11
C ASN A 29 6.77 -9.14 -6.95
N ASN A 30 5.67 -8.46 -7.26
CA ASN A 30 4.61 -8.97 -8.13
C ASN A 30 4.03 -10.34 -7.72
N GLY A 31 3.94 -10.60 -6.41
CA GLY A 31 3.41 -11.84 -5.86
C GLY A 31 4.40 -12.99 -5.80
N ASN A 32 5.66 -12.78 -6.20
CA ASN A 32 6.74 -13.74 -6.03
C ASN A 32 7.37 -13.60 -4.64
N TRP A 33 7.50 -14.73 -3.94
CA TRP A 33 8.15 -14.82 -2.65
C TRP A 33 9.28 -15.84 -2.72
N ASP A 34 10.53 -15.36 -2.69
CA ASP A 34 11.72 -16.21 -2.68
C ASP A 34 11.76 -17.24 -3.83
N GLY A 35 11.35 -16.82 -5.03
CA GLY A 35 11.28 -17.66 -6.22
C GLY A 35 9.95 -18.41 -6.40
N GLU A 36 9.08 -18.44 -5.39
CA GLU A 36 7.76 -19.07 -5.46
C GLU A 36 6.67 -18.05 -5.79
N GLN A 37 5.86 -18.31 -6.83
CA GLN A 37 4.75 -17.44 -7.20
C GLN A 37 3.52 -17.72 -6.33
N LEU A 38 3.31 -16.91 -5.29
CA LEU A 38 2.18 -17.08 -4.35
C LEU A 38 0.91 -16.37 -4.82
N VAL A 39 1.05 -15.21 -5.48
CA VAL A 39 -0.05 -14.43 -6.05
C VAL A 39 0.26 -14.18 -7.51
N SER A 40 -0.71 -14.31 -8.42
CA SER A 40 -0.47 -14.09 -9.86
C SER A 40 0.05 -12.68 -10.15
N GLU A 41 1.07 -12.58 -11.03
CA GLU A 41 1.57 -11.30 -11.53
C GLU A 41 0.44 -10.51 -12.24
N GLU A 42 -0.40 -11.20 -13.01
CA GLU A 42 -1.55 -10.58 -13.69
C GLU A 42 -2.57 -10.04 -12.68
N TRP A 43 -2.76 -10.70 -11.53
CA TRP A 43 -3.58 -10.14 -10.46
C TRP A 43 -2.99 -8.84 -9.91
N ASN A 44 -1.67 -8.78 -9.72
CA ASN A 44 -1.02 -7.55 -9.26
C ASN A 44 -1.21 -6.39 -10.25
N LYS A 45 -1.04 -6.67 -11.54
CA LYS A 45 -1.30 -5.68 -12.62
C LYS A 45 -2.75 -5.21 -12.60
N MET A 46 -3.70 -6.13 -12.54
CA MET A 46 -5.13 -5.79 -12.47
C MET A 46 -5.45 -4.96 -11.22
N ALA A 47 -4.85 -5.28 -10.08
CA ALA A 47 -5.10 -4.56 -8.84
C ALA A 47 -4.62 -3.11 -8.86
N GLN A 48 -3.64 -2.79 -9.71
CA GLN A 48 -3.11 -1.45 -9.90
C GLN A 48 -3.78 -0.67 -11.04
N THR A 49 -4.78 -1.24 -11.70
CA THR A 49 -5.52 -0.55 -12.77
C THR A 49 -6.47 0.48 -12.18
N GLN A 50 -6.37 1.71 -12.66
CA GLN A 50 -7.28 2.81 -12.28
C GLN A 50 -8.72 2.53 -12.70
N THR A 51 -9.68 3.03 -11.93
CA THR A 51 -11.10 2.98 -12.32
C THR A 51 -11.57 4.31 -12.89
N GLU A 52 -12.54 4.28 -13.82
CA GLU A 52 -13.10 5.51 -14.41
C GLU A 52 -13.78 6.42 -13.37
N ALA A 53 -14.39 5.82 -12.34
CA ALA A 53 -15.11 6.56 -11.31
C ALA A 53 -14.18 7.13 -10.23
N GLN A 54 -13.04 6.48 -9.99
CA GLN A 54 -12.01 6.97 -9.07
C GLN A 54 -10.63 6.52 -9.55
N THR A 55 -9.87 7.45 -10.10
CA THR A 55 -8.59 7.17 -10.76
C THR A 55 -7.45 6.95 -9.77
N ASP A 56 -7.58 7.40 -8.51
CA ASP A 56 -6.62 7.14 -7.42
C ASP A 56 -6.84 5.78 -6.73
N TYR A 57 -7.71 4.92 -7.28
CA TYR A 57 -8.14 3.68 -6.64
C TYR A 57 -8.11 2.51 -7.60
N GLY A 58 -7.39 1.46 -7.19
CA GLY A 58 -7.35 0.16 -7.85
C GLY A 58 -8.33 -0.83 -7.24
N PHE A 59 -8.03 -2.13 -7.34
CA PHE A 59 -8.96 -3.14 -6.83
C PHE A 59 -8.95 -3.17 -5.30
N MET A 60 -10.12 -3.21 -4.68
CA MET A 60 -10.30 -3.36 -3.23
C MET A 60 -9.60 -2.33 -2.35
N ASN A 61 -8.35 -2.52 -1.96
CA ASN A 61 -7.61 -1.70 -0.97
C ASN A 61 -6.28 -1.17 -1.54
N TRP A 62 -6.18 -1.08 -2.86
CA TRP A 62 -5.02 -0.58 -3.59
C TRP A 62 -5.24 0.90 -3.90
N PHE A 63 -4.62 1.78 -3.13
CA PHE A 63 -4.62 3.21 -3.43
C PHE A 63 -3.46 3.50 -4.37
N LEU A 64 -3.71 4.24 -5.44
CA LEU A 64 -2.76 4.56 -6.48
C LEU A 64 -2.32 6.01 -6.32
N ASN A 65 -1.04 6.30 -6.59
CA ASN A 65 -0.53 7.66 -6.55
C ASN A 65 -0.73 8.40 -7.90
N THR A 66 -1.87 8.19 -8.53
CA THR A 66 -2.27 8.82 -9.80
C THR A 66 -2.11 10.34 -9.72
N ASP A 67 -1.52 10.94 -10.76
CA ASP A 67 -1.20 12.37 -10.85
C ASP A 67 -0.33 12.91 -9.69
N ARG A 68 0.19 12.00 -8.84
CA ARG A 68 0.87 12.28 -7.58
C ARG A 68 0.05 13.15 -6.62
N GLU A 69 -1.28 12.99 -6.61
CA GLU A 69 -2.17 13.83 -5.78
C GLU A 69 -1.96 13.57 -4.28
N ARG A 70 -1.94 12.31 -3.85
CA ARG A 70 -1.85 11.93 -2.44
C ARG A 70 -0.44 11.95 -1.88
N LEU A 71 0.55 11.56 -2.68
CA LEU A 71 1.97 11.55 -2.32
C LEU A 71 2.79 12.30 -3.41
N PRO A 72 2.74 13.64 -3.44
CA PRO A 72 3.45 14.47 -4.43
C PRO A 72 4.96 14.21 -4.55
N SER A 73 5.60 13.76 -3.47
CA SER A 73 7.03 13.50 -3.42
C SER A 73 7.42 12.09 -3.92
N ALA A 74 6.45 11.22 -4.17
CA ALA A 74 6.67 9.85 -4.65
C ALA A 74 6.47 9.73 -6.17
N PRO A 75 6.99 8.67 -6.81
CA PRO A 75 6.63 8.33 -8.18
C PRO A 75 5.11 8.16 -8.36
N GLU A 76 4.61 8.42 -9.56
CA GLU A 76 3.20 8.21 -9.91
C GLU A 76 2.83 6.71 -9.92
N SER A 77 3.80 5.85 -10.25
CA SER A 77 3.66 4.40 -10.25
C SER A 77 3.52 3.79 -8.84
N ALA A 78 3.80 4.57 -7.79
CA ALA A 78 3.71 4.08 -6.43
C ALA A 78 2.25 3.79 -6.04
N PHE A 79 2.07 2.77 -5.21
CA PHE A 79 0.78 2.42 -4.63
C PHE A 79 0.94 2.17 -3.13
N PHE A 80 -0.19 2.18 -2.42
CA PHE A 80 -0.19 2.00 -0.99
C PHE A 80 -1.50 1.42 -0.48
N HIS A 81 -1.44 0.87 0.72
CA HIS A 81 -2.59 0.34 1.44
C HIS A 81 -2.78 1.14 2.72
N LEU A 82 -4.00 1.61 2.98
CA LEU A 82 -4.32 2.40 4.17
C LEU A 82 -5.31 1.69 5.07
N GLY A 83 -4.93 1.53 6.34
CA GLY A 83 -5.84 1.20 7.44
C GLY A 83 -6.11 2.40 8.34
N SER A 84 -7.14 2.28 9.19
CA SER A 84 -7.49 3.28 10.22
C SER A 84 -6.28 3.70 11.06
N GLY A 85 -6.19 4.97 11.43
CA GLY A 85 -5.01 5.51 12.15
C GLY A 85 -3.74 5.59 11.28
N VAL A 86 -3.90 5.63 9.95
CA VAL A 86 -2.80 5.66 8.98
C VAL A 86 -1.85 4.49 9.20
N ASN A 87 -2.40 3.27 9.20
CA ASN A 87 -1.60 2.05 9.08
C ASN A 87 -1.26 1.90 7.59
N MET A 88 -0.24 2.62 7.14
CA MET A 88 0.18 2.71 5.75
C MET A 88 1.21 1.63 5.43
N VAL A 89 0.99 0.92 4.33
CA VAL A 89 2.01 0.14 3.62
C VAL A 89 2.19 0.79 2.26
N TYR A 90 3.29 1.52 2.08
CA TYR A 90 3.67 2.17 0.83
C TYR A 90 4.65 1.29 0.06
N VAL A 91 4.45 1.20 -1.25
CA VAL A 91 5.23 0.36 -2.15
C VAL A 91 5.63 1.18 -3.38
N ASP A 92 6.93 1.17 -3.66
CA ASP A 92 7.55 1.88 -4.76
C ASP A 92 8.50 0.94 -5.49
N GLN A 93 8.09 0.52 -6.69
CA GLN A 93 8.85 -0.40 -7.52
C GLN A 93 10.04 0.28 -8.22
N GLU A 94 9.97 1.60 -8.47
CA GLU A 94 11.07 2.35 -9.10
C GLU A 94 12.28 2.44 -8.17
N ASN A 95 12.02 2.65 -6.88
CA ASN A 95 13.06 2.75 -5.85
C ASN A 95 13.32 1.42 -5.10
N ASN A 96 12.65 0.32 -5.50
CA ASN A 96 12.70 -0.97 -4.80
C ASN A 96 12.48 -0.83 -3.27
N LEU A 97 11.42 -0.10 -2.91
CA LEU A 97 11.22 0.42 -1.55
C LEU A 97 9.84 0.05 -1.01
N VAL A 98 9.82 -0.35 0.26
CA VAL A 98 8.60 -0.51 1.06
C VAL A 98 8.73 0.33 2.32
N ILE A 99 7.73 1.15 2.61
CA ILE A 99 7.64 1.92 3.85
C ILE A 99 6.40 1.49 4.62
N VAL A 100 6.58 1.12 5.89
CA VAL A 100 5.46 0.93 6.83
C VAL A 100 5.48 2.07 7.84
N ALA A 101 4.40 2.85 7.88
CA ALA A 101 4.18 3.89 8.87
C ALA A 101 2.83 3.66 9.55
N ARG A 102 2.75 3.89 10.87
CA ARG A 102 1.56 3.62 11.68
C ARG A 102 1.33 4.76 12.64
N TRP A 103 0.07 5.10 12.89
CA TRP A 103 -0.34 6.08 13.90
C TRP A 103 0.24 7.48 13.69
N ILE A 104 0.40 7.88 12.43
CA ILE A 104 0.79 9.23 12.04
C ILE A 104 -0.43 10.06 11.64
N ASN A 105 -0.30 11.38 11.65
CA ASN A 105 -1.30 12.25 11.03
C ASN A 105 -1.33 11.98 9.51
N GLY A 106 -2.52 11.86 8.91
CA GLY A 106 -2.66 11.63 7.46
C GLY A 106 -1.96 12.67 6.60
N ALA A 107 -1.99 13.94 7.04
CA ALA A 107 -1.28 15.03 6.35
C ALA A 107 0.25 14.88 6.38
N ALA A 108 0.80 14.00 7.22
CA ALA A 108 2.23 13.73 7.31
C ALA A 108 2.71 12.61 6.38
N MET A 109 1.81 11.90 5.68
CA MET A 109 2.17 10.76 4.82
C MET A 109 3.23 11.13 3.77
N ASP A 110 2.96 12.14 2.94
CA ASP A 110 3.93 12.62 1.93
C ASP A 110 5.24 13.05 2.58
N GLY A 111 5.16 13.74 3.72
CA GLY A 111 6.34 14.18 4.46
C GLY A 111 7.24 13.02 4.91
N VAL A 112 6.67 11.88 5.31
CA VAL A 112 7.43 10.69 5.66
C VAL A 112 8.11 10.12 4.42
N VAL A 113 7.35 9.89 3.35
CA VAL A 113 7.86 9.33 2.09
C VAL A 113 8.99 10.18 1.52
N LYS A 114 8.79 11.51 1.46
CA LYS A 114 9.79 12.48 1.01
C LYS A 114 11.12 12.39 1.76
N ARG A 115 11.07 12.24 3.09
CA ARG A 115 12.29 12.17 3.92
C ARG A 115 13.06 10.86 3.70
N VAL A 116 12.34 9.75 3.50
CA VAL A 116 12.96 8.46 3.20
C VAL A 116 13.61 8.50 1.83
N LEU A 117 12.89 8.93 0.79
CA LEU A 117 13.45 9.02 -0.57
C LEU A 117 14.70 9.91 -0.62
N LYS A 118 14.67 11.08 0.03
CA LYS A 118 15.85 11.96 0.15
C LYS A 118 17.03 11.37 0.89
N SER A 119 16.82 10.34 1.72
CA SER A 119 17.91 9.69 2.47
C SER A 119 18.59 8.56 1.69
N MET A 120 18.04 8.19 0.54
CA MET A 120 18.58 7.17 -0.37
C MET A 120 19.51 7.77 -1.44
N GLU A 121 19.55 9.11 -1.54
CA GLU A 121 20.50 9.90 -2.34
C GLU A 121 21.84 10.07 -1.61
#